data_AF-A0A7U9MN95-F1
#
_entry.id   AF-A0A7U9MN95-F1
#
_cell.length_a   1.000
_cell.length_b   1.000
_cell.length_c   1.000
_cell.angle_alpha   90.00
_cell.angle_beta   90.00
_cell.angle_gamma   90.00
#
_symmetry.space_group_name_H-M   'P 1'
#
loop_
_entity.id
_entity.type
_entity.pdbx_description
1 polymer ?
#
loop_
_entity_poly.entity_id
_entity_poly.type
_entity_poly.pdbx_seq_one_letter_code
_entity_poly.pdbx_strand_id
1 'polypeptide(L)'
;MEQRLVCDTVRDLLPMYIDQMTSDITNRSMEEHIESCGECRAVMEKMKLPVQAETAPEVKEFKKFLRESKKRMRLFYWVMGAAALIAVLTCFIVNLATEKGLSWFYIVCMGIATAYLPAYVFIVSGKYKFEKALAALSVCIIGLVGTVQIVLYEFMGIGEVWFWEIGLPITAFWLVVVWMGVFFRILFHCNWFVVWAVIAFLAIPGNYFTNRLAGAYEGIEDFFSNFLSNGLGNLLSAVFLLICAYWWDRKRKNGGKNESL
;
A
#
# COMPACT_ATOMS: atom_id res chain seq x y z
N MET A 1 9.60 22.59 66.24
CA MET A 1 10.04 23.80 65.50
C MET A 1 9.20 23.85 64.24
N GLU A 2 8.24 24.78 64.15
CA GLU A 2 7.46 24.99 62.94
C GLU A 2 8.35 25.65 61.89
N GLN A 3 8.70 24.91 60.84
CA GLN A 3 9.44 25.45 59.70
C GLN A 3 8.44 26.18 58.80
N ARG A 4 8.47 27.51 58.82
CA ARG A 4 7.70 28.31 57.85
C ARG A 4 8.32 28.14 56.47
N LEU A 5 7.59 27.52 55.55
CA LEU A 5 8.02 27.35 54.16
C LEU A 5 8.12 28.72 53.49
N VAL A 6 9.20 28.90 52.71
CA VAL A 6 9.40 30.09 51.86
C VAL A 6 8.62 29.90 50.55
N CYS A 7 8.09 30.98 49.98
CA CYS A 7 7.23 30.94 48.79
C CYS A 7 7.83 30.14 47.62
N ASP A 8 9.15 30.21 47.41
CA ASP A 8 9.83 29.47 46.34
C ASP A 8 9.72 27.95 46.52
N THR A 9 9.94 27.47 47.76
CA THR A 9 9.79 26.06 48.11
C THR A 9 8.34 25.58 47.92
N VAL A 10 7.36 26.44 48.22
CA VAL A 10 5.93 26.13 48.01
C VAL A 10 5.61 26.02 46.52
N ARG A 11 6.18 26.90 45.68
CA ARG A 11 5.99 26.84 44.22
C ARG A 11 6.62 25.59 43.59
N ASP A 12 7.80 25.20 44.07
CA ASP A 12 8.50 23.99 43.59
C ASP A 12 7.75 22.70 43.97
N LEU A 13 7.14 22.67 45.16
CA LEU A 13 6.40 21.52 45.67
C LEU A 13 4.92 21.50 45.22
N LEU A 14 4.40 22.61 44.67
CA LEU A 14 2.99 22.77 44.30
C LEU A 14 2.47 21.72 43.31
N PRO A 15 3.21 21.33 42.25
CA PRO A 15 2.75 20.30 41.33
C PRO A 15 2.58 18.95 42.04
N MET A 16 3.56 18.56 42.86
CA MET A 16 3.51 17.31 43.62
C MET A 16 2.40 17.32 44.69
N TYR A 17 2.11 18.48 45.28
CA TYR A 17 1.00 18.67 46.20
C TYR A 17 -0.37 18.54 45.50
N ILE A 18 -0.53 19.12 44.31
CA ILE A 18 -1.75 18.99 43.50
C ILE A 18 -1.99 17.52 43.10
N ASP A 19 -0.92 16.79 42.78
CA ASP A 19 -0.95 15.37 42.44
C ASP A 19 -1.02 14.44 43.67
N GLN A 20 -1.16 14.98 44.89
CA GLN A 20 -1.22 14.23 46.17
C GLN A 20 -0.02 13.30 46.43
N MET A 21 1.17 13.67 45.93
CA MET A 21 2.41 12.90 46.08
C MET A 21 3.31 13.40 47.22
N THR A 22 2.82 14.33 48.05
CA THR A 22 3.53 14.90 49.20
C THR A 22 3.11 14.26 50.53
N SER A 23 4.02 14.23 51.50
CA SER A 23 3.75 13.65 52.83
C SER A 23 2.76 14.49 53.65
N ASP A 24 2.07 13.88 54.63
CA ASP A 24 1.08 14.58 55.47
C ASP A 24 1.63 15.78 56.23
N ILE A 25 2.90 15.72 56.63
CA ILE A 25 3.60 16.83 57.30
C ILE A 25 3.79 18.00 56.32
N THR A 26 4.19 17.68 55.09
CA THR A 26 4.35 18.67 54.01
C THR A 26 3.01 19.29 53.61
N ASN A 27 1.93 18.49 53.58
CA ASN A 27 0.59 18.97 53.24
C ASN A 27 0.09 20.03 54.22
N ARG A 28 0.22 19.79 55.53
CA ARG A 28 -0.20 20.77 56.56
C ARG A 28 0.57 22.08 56.45
N SER A 29 1.89 22.02 56.26
CA SER A 29 2.71 23.23 56.09
C SER A 29 2.42 23.97 54.77
N MET A 30 2.01 23.26 53.72
CA MET A 30 1.57 23.87 52.45
C MET A 30 0.22 24.55 52.60
N GLU A 31 -0.75 23.94 53.29
CA GLU A 31 -2.07 24.52 53.58
C GLU A 31 -1.95 25.82 54.38
N GLU A 32 -1.19 25.81 55.48
CA GLU A 32 -0.94 27.01 56.31
C GLU A 32 -0.31 28.16 55.52
N HIS A 33 0.59 27.86 54.58
CA HIS A 33 1.24 28.86 53.74
C HIS A 33 0.32 29.38 52.62
N ILE A 34 -0.47 28.52 51.98
CA ILE A 34 -1.42 28.91 50.92
C ILE A 34 -2.62 29.69 51.50
N GLU A 35 -2.96 29.46 52.77
CA GLU A 35 -3.95 30.25 53.50
C GLU A 35 -3.45 31.67 53.77
N SER A 36 -2.17 31.83 54.10
CA SER A 36 -1.56 33.12 54.47
C SER A 36 -0.92 33.89 53.30
N CYS A 37 -0.65 33.25 52.16
CA CYS A 37 -0.03 33.86 50.98
C CYS A 37 -0.97 33.87 49.75
N GLY A 38 -1.44 35.07 49.36
CA GLY A 38 -2.31 35.24 48.19
C GLY A 38 -1.63 34.92 46.85
N GLU A 39 -0.32 35.10 46.73
CA GLU A 39 0.41 34.78 45.49
C GLU A 39 0.46 33.28 45.23
N CYS A 40 0.80 32.48 46.24
CA CYS A 40 0.86 31.02 46.13
C CYS A 40 -0.53 30.43 45.86
N ARG A 41 -1.58 31.01 46.44
CA ARG A 41 -2.98 30.65 46.15
C ARG A 41 -3.35 30.88 44.68
N ALA A 42 -2.98 32.04 44.12
CA ALA A 42 -3.26 32.36 42.73
C ALA A 42 -2.52 31.44 41.74
N VAL A 43 -1.30 31.01 42.07
CA VAL A 43 -0.53 30.05 41.26
C VAL A 43 -1.16 28.66 41.33
N MET A 44 -1.58 28.22 42.52
CA MET A 44 -2.28 26.94 42.72
C MET A 44 -3.60 26.89 41.93
N GLU A 45 -4.36 27.98 41.95
CA GLU A 45 -5.62 28.07 41.20
C GLU A 45 -5.37 27.99 39.69
N LYS A 46 -4.38 28.74 39.18
CA LYS A 46 -3.96 28.67 37.76
C LYS A 46 -3.50 27.28 37.31
N MET A 47 -2.90 26.49 38.21
CA MET A 47 -2.47 25.11 37.92
C MET A 47 -3.60 24.08 38.07
N LYS A 48 -4.60 24.35 38.93
CA LYS A 48 -5.82 23.54 39.07
C LYS A 48 -6.85 23.78 37.97
N LEU A 49 -6.77 24.91 37.27
CA LEU A 49 -7.53 25.09 36.04
C LEU A 49 -7.17 23.93 35.11
N PRO A 50 -8.16 23.17 34.60
CA PRO A 50 -7.89 22.10 33.68
C PRO A 50 -7.14 22.70 32.51
N VAL A 51 -5.86 22.35 32.37
CA VAL A 51 -5.14 22.56 31.13
C VAL A 51 -6.03 21.92 30.08
N GLN A 52 -6.54 22.70 29.12
CA GLN A 52 -7.17 22.16 27.93
C GLN A 52 -6.09 21.46 27.10
N ALA A 53 -5.54 20.38 27.64
CA ALA A 53 -4.94 19.35 26.85
C ALA A 53 -6.06 18.87 25.91
N GLU A 54 -5.78 18.91 24.60
CA GLU A 54 -6.66 18.45 23.52
C GLU A 54 -7.68 19.44 22.92
N THR A 55 -7.28 20.69 22.72
CA THR A 55 -7.87 21.54 21.66
C THR A 55 -6.83 22.09 20.69
N ALA A 56 -5.74 21.34 20.42
CA ALA A 56 -4.87 21.68 19.30
C ALA A 56 -5.68 21.59 17.98
N PRO A 57 -5.86 22.69 17.22
CA PRO A 57 -6.61 22.69 15.96
C PRO A 57 -6.08 21.64 14.97
N GLU A 58 -4.78 21.36 15.02
CA GLU A 58 -4.10 20.34 14.22
C GLU A 58 -4.70 18.92 14.38
N VAL A 59 -5.15 18.53 15.58
CA VAL A 59 -5.74 17.19 15.80
C VAL A 59 -7.16 17.11 15.25
N LYS A 60 -7.94 18.19 15.35
CA LYS A 60 -9.29 18.26 14.76
C LYS A 60 -9.21 18.29 13.23
N GLU A 61 -8.29 19.05 12.68
CA GLU A 61 -8.03 19.09 11.24
C GLU A 61 -7.54 17.73 10.74
N PHE A 62 -6.57 17.11 11.41
CA PHE A 62 -6.09 15.76 11.07
C PHE A 62 -7.21 14.71 11.14
N LYS A 63 -8.05 14.71 12.19
CA LYS A 63 -9.23 13.83 12.28
C LYS A 63 -10.24 14.11 11.16
N LYS A 64 -10.45 15.37 10.77
CA LYS A 64 -11.31 15.76 9.65
C LYS A 64 -10.75 15.25 8.31
N PHE A 65 -9.47 15.45 8.04
CA PHE A 65 -8.78 14.91 6.85
C PHE A 65 -8.86 13.39 6.78
N LEU A 66 -8.64 12.69 7.91
CA LEU A 66 -8.79 11.23 7.97
C LEU A 66 -10.23 10.80 7.66
N ARG A 67 -11.23 11.50 8.21
CA ARG A 67 -12.65 11.19 7.96
C ARG A 67 -13.04 11.44 6.51
N GLU A 68 -12.54 12.53 5.91
CA GLU A 68 -12.76 12.84 4.50
C GLU A 68 -12.09 11.82 3.57
N SER A 69 -10.84 11.40 3.87
CA SER A 69 -10.16 10.37 3.08
C SER A 69 -10.87 9.02 3.17
N LYS A 70 -11.33 8.61 4.36
CA LYS A 70 -12.12 7.39 4.55
C LYS A 70 -13.44 7.44 3.81
N LYS A 71 -14.10 8.61 3.76
CA LYS A 71 -15.34 8.81 3.00
C LYS A 71 -15.09 8.68 1.49
N ARG A 72 -14.04 9.32 0.96
CA ARG A 72 -13.65 9.22 -0.46
C ARG A 72 -13.29 7.78 -0.84
N MET A 73 -12.52 7.10 0.00
CA MET A 73 -12.13 5.71 -0.22
C MET A 73 -13.35 4.78 -0.18
N ARG A 74 -14.27 4.98 0.78
CA ARG A 74 -15.55 4.25 0.82
C ARG A 74 -16.40 4.48 -0.43
N LEU A 75 -16.48 5.73 -0.89
CA LEU A 75 -17.19 6.07 -2.13
C LEU A 75 -16.58 5.36 -3.33
N PHE A 76 -15.26 5.37 -3.45
CA PHE A 76 -14.54 4.68 -4.52
C PHE A 76 -14.83 3.16 -4.51
N TYR A 77 -14.78 2.51 -3.35
CA TYR A 77 -15.13 1.08 -3.23
C TYR A 77 -16.59 0.78 -3.62
N TRP A 78 -17.53 1.65 -3.25
CA TRP A 78 -18.93 1.52 -3.67
C TRP A 78 -19.10 1.65 -5.17
N VAL A 79 -18.46 2.65 -5.80
CA VAL A 79 -18.52 2.85 -7.25
C VAL A 79 -17.91 1.65 -7.98
N MET A 80 -16.73 1.19 -7.55
CA MET A 80 -16.11 0.01 -8.14
C MET A 80 -16.98 -1.23 -7.96
N GLY A 81 -17.55 -1.44 -6.76
CA GLY A 81 -18.46 -2.56 -6.48
C GLY A 81 -19.72 -2.55 -7.33
N ALA A 82 -20.32 -1.38 -7.53
CA ALA A 82 -21.47 -1.21 -8.42
C ALA A 82 -21.09 -1.52 -9.88
N ALA A 83 -19.95 -1.02 -10.35
CA ALA A 83 -19.46 -1.32 -11.70
C ALA A 83 -19.18 -2.81 -11.90
N ALA A 84 -18.59 -3.48 -10.91
CA ALA A 84 -18.35 -4.93 -10.94
C ALA A 84 -19.67 -5.71 -10.99
N LEU A 85 -20.68 -5.31 -10.20
CA LEU A 85 -22.01 -5.93 -10.23
C LEU A 85 -22.67 -5.78 -11.60
N ILE A 86 -22.62 -4.59 -12.19
CA ILE A 86 -23.15 -4.34 -13.53
C ILE A 86 -22.44 -5.24 -14.56
N ALA A 87 -21.11 -5.31 -14.52
CA ALA A 87 -20.35 -6.17 -15.43
C ALA A 87 -20.76 -7.65 -15.32
N VAL A 88 -20.90 -8.17 -14.10
CA VAL A 88 -21.35 -9.55 -13.84
C VAL A 88 -22.76 -9.78 -14.38
N LEU A 89 -23.69 -8.86 -14.11
CA LEU A 89 -25.08 -8.98 -14.58
C LEU A 89 -25.18 -8.91 -16.11
N THR A 90 -24.46 -7.98 -16.75
CA THR A 90 -24.43 -7.86 -18.21
C THR A 90 -23.86 -9.14 -18.84
N CYS A 91 -22.74 -9.65 -18.34
CA CYS A 91 -22.15 -10.89 -18.84
C CYS A 91 -23.08 -12.09 -18.62
N PHE A 92 -23.76 -12.17 -17.48
CA PHE A 92 -24.74 -13.23 -17.20
C PHE A 92 -25.90 -13.21 -18.20
N ILE A 93 -26.51 -12.05 -18.44
CA ILE A 93 -27.64 -11.90 -19.36
C ILE A 93 -27.23 -12.23 -20.79
N VAL A 94 -26.10 -11.69 -21.24
CA VAL A 94 -25.59 -11.94 -22.61
C VAL A 94 -25.35 -13.43 -22.82
N ASN A 95 -24.68 -14.09 -21.88
CA ASN A 95 -24.32 -15.50 -22.01
C ASN A 95 -25.56 -16.41 -22.06
N LEU A 96 -26.56 -16.11 -21.23
CA LEU A 96 -27.84 -16.82 -21.27
C LEU A 96 -28.58 -16.60 -22.59
N ALA A 97 -28.49 -15.38 -23.15
CA ALA A 97 -29.15 -15.04 -24.41
C ALA A 97 -28.47 -15.67 -25.65
N THR A 98 -27.13 -15.73 -25.66
CA THR A 98 -26.35 -16.22 -26.82
C THR A 98 -26.16 -17.74 -26.79
N GLU A 99 -25.74 -18.29 -25.66
CA GLU A 99 -25.27 -19.67 -25.56
C GLU A 99 -26.23 -20.58 -24.78
N LYS A 100 -27.26 -20.01 -24.14
CA LYS A 100 -28.17 -20.72 -23.22
C LYS A 100 -27.41 -21.46 -22.10
N GLY A 101 -26.18 -21.04 -21.83
CA GLY A 101 -25.23 -21.63 -20.88
C GLY A 101 -24.38 -20.54 -20.19
N LEU A 102 -23.46 -20.95 -19.31
CA LEU A 102 -22.67 -20.05 -18.47
C LEU A 102 -21.16 -20.15 -18.72
N SER A 103 -20.70 -20.12 -19.97
CA SER A 103 -19.27 -20.21 -20.32
C SER A 103 -18.42 -18.97 -19.90
N TRP A 104 -18.47 -17.86 -20.65
CA TRP A 104 -17.64 -16.65 -20.46
C TRP A 104 -17.84 -15.96 -19.10
N PHE A 105 -19.00 -16.20 -18.48
CA PHE A 105 -19.35 -15.66 -17.17
C PHE A 105 -18.30 -15.98 -16.09
N TYR A 106 -17.76 -17.20 -16.08
CA TYR A 106 -16.76 -17.62 -15.10
C TYR A 106 -15.43 -16.86 -15.24
N ILE A 107 -15.01 -16.54 -16.47
CA ILE A 107 -13.79 -15.75 -16.73
C ILE A 107 -13.95 -14.35 -16.11
N VAL A 108 -15.12 -13.73 -16.30
CA VAL A 108 -15.40 -12.39 -15.78
C VAL A 108 -15.42 -12.38 -14.25
N CYS A 109 -16.08 -13.37 -13.63
CA CYS A 109 -16.08 -13.53 -12.17
C CYS A 109 -14.66 -13.71 -11.61
N MET A 110 -13.84 -14.57 -12.22
CA MET A 110 -12.46 -14.79 -11.78
C MET A 110 -11.56 -13.58 -12.05
N GLY A 111 -11.79 -12.82 -13.12
CA GLY A 111 -11.08 -11.56 -13.38
C GLY A 111 -11.38 -10.50 -12.31
N ILE A 112 -12.65 -10.35 -11.93
CA ILE A 112 -13.06 -9.48 -10.84
C ILE A 112 -12.44 -9.96 -9.51
N ALA A 113 -12.53 -11.25 -9.19
CA ALA A 113 -11.90 -11.79 -7.97
C ALA A 113 -10.39 -11.51 -7.94
N THR A 114 -9.70 -11.68 -9.07
CA THR A 114 -8.26 -11.40 -9.23
C THR A 114 -7.92 -9.93 -9.00
N ALA A 115 -8.84 -8.99 -9.30
CA ALA A 115 -8.64 -7.57 -9.01
C ALA A 115 -8.88 -7.23 -7.53
N TYR A 116 -9.96 -7.76 -6.93
CA TYR A 116 -10.36 -7.42 -5.57
C TYR A 116 -9.55 -8.13 -4.48
N LEU A 117 -9.16 -9.38 -4.67
CA LEU A 117 -8.44 -10.17 -3.65
C LEU A 117 -7.07 -9.55 -3.28
N PRO A 118 -6.18 -9.21 -4.24
CA PRO A 118 -4.91 -8.54 -3.92
C PRO A 118 -5.10 -7.16 -3.31
N ALA A 119 -6.11 -6.40 -3.77
CA ALA A 119 -6.45 -5.10 -3.21
C ALA A 119 -6.91 -5.23 -1.75
N TYR A 120 -7.74 -6.23 -1.44
CA TYR A 120 -8.15 -6.54 -0.07
C TYR A 120 -6.95 -6.90 0.81
N VAL A 121 -6.08 -7.80 0.33
CA VAL A 121 -4.84 -8.17 1.04
C VAL A 121 -3.96 -6.94 1.30
N PHE A 122 -3.86 -6.01 0.35
CA PHE A 122 -3.09 -4.78 0.49
C PHE A 122 -3.63 -3.86 1.60
N ILE A 123 -4.95 -3.76 1.75
CA ILE A 123 -5.60 -2.89 2.75
C ILE A 123 -5.49 -3.49 4.15
N VAL A 124 -5.70 -4.80 4.28
CA VAL A 124 -5.70 -5.51 5.58
C VAL A 124 -4.28 -5.74 6.09
N SER A 125 -3.31 -5.90 5.19
CA SER A 125 -1.92 -6.15 5.59
C SER A 125 -1.28 -4.90 6.19
N GLY A 126 -0.83 -5.00 7.45
CA GLY A 126 -0.05 -3.94 8.10
C GLY A 126 1.39 -3.85 7.56
N LYS A 127 2.19 -4.89 7.78
CA LYS A 127 3.60 -4.97 7.34
C LYS A 127 3.75 -5.79 6.05
N TYR A 128 4.69 -5.39 5.19
CA TYR A 128 4.96 -6.01 3.88
C TYR A 128 3.71 -6.13 2.97
N LYS A 129 2.88 -5.08 2.99
CA LYS A 129 1.59 -5.05 2.28
C LYS A 129 1.72 -5.25 0.77
N PHE A 130 2.78 -4.73 0.16
CA PHE A 130 3.01 -4.87 -1.28
C PHE A 130 3.40 -6.30 -1.62
N GLU A 131 4.30 -6.90 -0.85
CA GLU A 131 4.81 -8.25 -1.08
C GLU A 131 3.68 -9.29 -0.91
N LYS A 132 2.82 -9.14 0.10
CA LYS A 132 1.66 -10.02 0.31
C LYS A 132 0.60 -9.87 -0.79
N ALA A 133 0.30 -8.63 -1.19
CA ALA A 133 -0.65 -8.38 -2.27
C ALA A 133 -0.15 -8.94 -3.60
N LEU A 134 1.16 -8.82 -3.89
CA LEU A 134 1.77 -9.38 -5.09
C LEU A 134 1.75 -10.91 -5.10
N ALA A 135 1.98 -11.56 -3.95
CA ALA A 135 1.82 -13.00 -3.82
C ALA A 135 0.38 -13.46 -4.06
N ALA A 136 -0.60 -12.76 -3.48
CA ALA A 136 -2.01 -13.03 -3.74
C ALA A 136 -2.35 -12.88 -5.24
N LEU A 137 -1.87 -11.82 -5.88
CA LEU A 137 -2.05 -11.59 -7.31
C LEU A 137 -1.42 -12.71 -8.15
N SER A 138 -0.21 -13.15 -7.80
CA SER A 138 0.51 -14.22 -8.51
C SER A 138 -0.30 -15.52 -8.55
N VAL A 139 -0.88 -15.91 -7.40
CA VAL A 139 -1.74 -17.10 -7.30
C VAL A 139 -3.04 -16.92 -8.09
N CYS A 140 -3.65 -15.73 -8.00
CA CYS A 140 -4.90 -15.44 -8.73
C CYS A 140 -4.70 -15.48 -10.26
N ILE A 141 -3.57 -14.99 -10.78
CA ILE A 141 -3.27 -15.03 -12.22
C ILE A 141 -3.22 -16.47 -12.73
N ILE A 142 -2.57 -17.38 -12.01
CA ILE A 142 -2.51 -18.81 -12.39
C ILE A 142 -3.92 -19.40 -12.40
N GLY A 143 -4.71 -19.11 -11.36
CA GLY A 143 -6.12 -19.55 -11.30
C GLY A 143 -6.98 -18.97 -12.42
N LEU A 144 -6.75 -17.70 -12.81
CA LEU A 144 -7.45 -17.05 -13.91
C LEU A 144 -7.12 -17.71 -15.25
N VAL A 145 -5.84 -17.99 -15.51
CA VAL A 145 -5.40 -18.68 -16.74
C VAL A 145 -5.97 -20.10 -16.80
N GLY A 146 -6.01 -20.80 -15.68
CA GLY A 146 -6.67 -22.12 -15.59
C GLY A 146 -8.19 -22.04 -15.81
N THR A 147 -8.83 -20.99 -15.32
CA THR A 147 -10.27 -20.77 -15.58
C THR A 147 -10.52 -20.51 -17.06
N VAL A 148 -9.68 -19.70 -17.71
CA VAL A 148 -9.77 -19.46 -19.17
C VAL A 148 -9.62 -20.78 -19.93
N GLN A 149 -8.67 -21.64 -19.56
CA GLN A 149 -8.53 -22.97 -20.15
C GLN A 149 -9.81 -23.81 -20.01
N ILE A 150 -10.33 -23.95 -18.80
CA ILE A 150 -11.52 -24.77 -18.53
C ILE A 150 -12.71 -24.23 -19.33
N VAL A 151 -12.90 -22.92 -19.35
CA VAL A 151 -14.02 -22.28 -20.05
C VAL A 151 -13.93 -22.44 -21.56
N LEU A 152 -12.74 -22.27 -22.16
CA LEU A 152 -12.56 -22.45 -23.60
C LEU A 152 -12.72 -23.92 -24.03
N TYR A 153 -12.13 -24.85 -23.27
CA TYR A 153 -12.11 -26.26 -23.63
C TYR A 153 -13.41 -26.99 -23.30
N GLU A 154 -13.87 -26.94 -22.04
CA GLU A 154 -15.04 -27.71 -21.59
C GLU A 154 -16.36 -27.06 -22.00
N PHE A 155 -16.47 -25.72 -21.90
CA PHE A 155 -17.74 -25.04 -22.10
C PHE A 155 -17.97 -24.56 -23.53
N MET A 156 -16.92 -24.15 -24.25
CA MET A 156 -17.05 -23.72 -25.64
C MET A 156 -16.61 -24.78 -26.65
N GLY A 157 -15.85 -25.80 -26.24
CA GLY A 157 -15.30 -26.79 -27.17
C GLY A 157 -14.32 -26.19 -28.17
N ILE A 158 -13.67 -25.07 -27.82
CA ILE A 158 -12.76 -24.33 -28.70
C ILE A 158 -11.30 -24.57 -28.25
N GLY A 159 -10.48 -25.03 -29.19
CA GLY A 159 -9.04 -25.17 -28.99
C GLY A 159 -8.63 -26.43 -28.23
N GLU A 160 -7.32 -26.60 -28.07
CA GLU A 160 -6.71 -27.73 -27.36
C GLU A 160 -6.34 -27.37 -25.92
N VAL A 161 -5.85 -28.34 -25.15
CA VAL A 161 -5.38 -28.13 -23.78
C VAL A 161 -4.02 -27.42 -23.78
N TRP A 162 -4.02 -26.10 -23.96
CA TRP A 162 -2.81 -25.27 -24.04
C TRP A 162 -2.26 -24.84 -22.66
N PHE A 163 -3.04 -24.99 -21.59
CA PHE A 163 -2.66 -24.54 -20.24
C PHE A 163 -1.32 -25.12 -19.76
N TRP A 164 -1.09 -26.42 -19.94
CA TRP A 164 0.13 -27.07 -19.44
C TRP A 164 1.35 -26.82 -20.32
N GLU A 165 1.16 -26.74 -21.64
CA GLU A 165 2.25 -26.64 -22.59
C GLU A 165 2.71 -25.20 -22.83
N ILE A 166 1.77 -24.25 -22.85
CA ILE A 166 2.04 -22.86 -23.23
C ILE A 166 1.69 -21.92 -22.08
N GLY A 167 0.49 -22.04 -21.50
CA GLY A 167 -0.03 -21.08 -20.52
C GLY A 167 0.76 -21.01 -19.21
N LEU A 168 0.95 -22.15 -18.57
CA LEU A 168 1.64 -22.26 -17.29
C LEU A 168 3.13 -21.91 -17.41
N PRO A 169 3.90 -22.38 -18.42
CA PRO A 169 5.29 -21.98 -18.59
C PRO A 169 5.46 -20.48 -18.83
N ILE A 170 4.62 -19.86 -19.67
CA ILE A 170 4.68 -18.41 -19.92
C ILE A 170 4.38 -17.64 -18.65
N THR A 171 3.28 -17.98 -17.97
CA THR A 171 2.88 -17.27 -16.74
C THR A 171 3.90 -17.45 -15.63
N ALA A 172 4.41 -18.67 -15.42
CA ALA A 172 5.46 -18.94 -14.44
C ALA A 172 6.74 -18.14 -14.74
N PHE A 173 7.16 -18.06 -16.01
CA PHE A 173 8.32 -17.25 -16.40
C PHE A 173 8.13 -15.77 -16.05
N TRP A 174 6.99 -15.17 -16.42
CA TRP A 174 6.71 -13.77 -16.11
C TRP A 174 6.58 -13.50 -14.62
N LEU A 175 6.01 -14.45 -13.85
CA LEU A 175 6.01 -14.35 -12.39
C LEU A 175 7.44 -14.37 -11.84
N VAL A 176 8.32 -15.23 -12.33
CA VAL A 176 9.74 -15.24 -11.95
C VAL A 176 10.41 -13.90 -12.26
N VAL A 177 10.15 -13.31 -13.43
CA VAL A 177 10.69 -11.98 -13.80
C VAL A 177 10.25 -10.91 -12.81
N VAL A 178 8.96 -10.86 -12.46
CA VAL A 178 8.42 -9.89 -11.49
C VAL A 178 9.02 -10.11 -10.09
N TRP A 179 9.08 -11.37 -9.63
CA TRP A 179 9.64 -11.73 -8.33
C TRP A 179 11.15 -11.50 -8.25
N MET A 180 11.89 -11.68 -9.35
CA MET A 180 13.31 -11.35 -9.44
C MET A 180 13.54 -9.84 -9.23
N GLY A 181 12.68 -8.98 -9.78
CA GLY A 181 12.73 -7.54 -9.51
C GLY A 181 12.51 -7.20 -8.03
N VAL A 182 11.54 -7.85 -7.37
CA VAL A 182 11.29 -7.68 -5.93
C VAL A 182 12.45 -8.20 -5.10
N PHE A 183 13.02 -9.36 -5.46
CA PHE A 183 14.20 -9.92 -4.81
C PHE A 183 15.40 -8.97 -4.93
N PHE A 184 15.63 -8.39 -6.11
CA PHE A 184 16.68 -7.40 -6.36
C PHE A 184 16.53 -6.17 -5.44
N ARG A 185 15.29 -5.70 -5.22
CA ARG A 185 15.00 -4.62 -4.26
C ARG A 185 15.40 -4.99 -2.83
N ILE A 186 15.10 -6.21 -2.40
CA ILE A 186 15.41 -6.69 -1.05
C ILE A 186 16.92 -6.83 -0.87
N LEU A 187 17.63 -7.32 -1.88
CA LEU A 187 19.07 -7.56 -1.84
C LEU A 187 19.90 -6.25 -1.89
N PHE A 188 19.55 -5.34 -2.80
CA PHE A 188 20.33 -4.11 -3.05
C PHE A 188 19.74 -2.85 -2.41
N HIS A 189 18.62 -2.98 -1.68
CA HIS A 189 17.91 -1.86 -1.05
C HIS A 189 17.61 -0.68 -2.01
N CYS A 190 17.42 -0.97 -3.31
CA CYS A 190 17.21 0.04 -4.34
C CYS A 190 15.79 0.64 -4.34
N ASN A 191 15.65 1.76 -5.05
CA ASN A 191 14.36 2.40 -5.28
C ASN A 191 13.43 1.57 -6.16
N TRP A 192 12.11 1.80 -6.01
CA TRP A 192 11.09 1.13 -6.81
C TRP A 192 11.21 1.41 -8.33
N PHE A 193 11.75 2.56 -8.72
CA PHE A 193 12.06 2.86 -10.13
C PHE A 193 13.10 1.91 -10.72
N VAL A 194 14.11 1.50 -9.92
CA VAL A 194 15.12 0.52 -10.36
C VAL A 194 14.47 -0.85 -10.56
N VAL A 195 13.52 -1.23 -9.70
CA VAL A 195 12.76 -2.48 -9.84
C VAL A 195 12.01 -2.53 -11.16
N TRP A 196 11.26 -1.46 -11.49
CA TRP A 196 10.57 -1.38 -12.78
C TRP A 196 11.53 -1.40 -13.96
N ALA A 197 12.69 -0.75 -13.85
CA ALA A 197 13.70 -0.78 -14.89
C ALA A 197 14.27 -2.19 -15.11
N VAL A 198 14.54 -2.94 -14.03
CA VAL A 198 14.99 -4.33 -14.10
C VAL A 198 13.93 -5.22 -14.73
N ILE A 199 12.65 -5.06 -14.34
CA ILE A 199 11.54 -5.81 -14.95
C ILE A 199 11.41 -5.48 -16.44
N ALA A 200 11.47 -4.21 -16.82
CA ALA A 200 11.40 -3.77 -18.22
C ALA A 200 12.58 -4.31 -19.05
N PHE A 201 13.78 -4.41 -18.47
CA PHE A 201 14.94 -5.02 -19.11
C PHE A 201 14.76 -6.53 -19.29
N LEU A 202 14.32 -7.24 -18.24
CA LEU A 202 14.04 -8.69 -18.28
C LEU A 202 12.84 -9.04 -19.17
N ALA A 203 11.95 -8.08 -19.45
CA ALA A 203 10.86 -8.24 -20.39
C ALA A 203 11.33 -8.44 -21.83
N ILE A 204 12.57 -8.07 -22.18
CA ILE A 204 13.15 -8.30 -23.52
C ILE A 204 13.31 -9.81 -23.80
N PRO A 205 14.10 -10.58 -23.00
CA PRO A 205 14.17 -12.03 -23.16
C PRO A 205 12.83 -12.71 -22.82
N GLY A 206 12.01 -12.12 -21.96
CA GLY A 206 10.66 -12.65 -21.68
C GLY A 206 9.74 -12.60 -22.88
N ASN A 207 9.74 -11.51 -23.64
CA ASN A 207 8.96 -11.41 -24.86
C ASN A 207 9.45 -12.40 -25.93
N TYR A 208 10.77 -12.58 -26.06
CA TYR A 208 11.32 -13.62 -26.93
C TYR A 208 10.81 -15.02 -26.55
N PHE A 209 10.89 -15.36 -25.25
CA PHE A 209 10.45 -16.65 -24.72
C PHE A 209 8.95 -16.88 -24.96
N THR A 210 8.11 -15.88 -24.68
CA THR A 210 6.66 -15.94 -24.93
C THR A 210 6.34 -16.17 -26.41
N ASN A 211 6.97 -15.42 -27.33
CA ASN A 211 6.71 -15.56 -28.76
C ASN A 211 7.22 -16.89 -29.32
N ARG A 212 8.35 -17.41 -28.80
CA ARG A 212 8.86 -18.73 -29.18
C ARG A 212 7.91 -19.85 -28.75
N LEU A 213 7.41 -19.80 -27.51
CA LEU A 213 6.45 -20.79 -27.02
C LEU A 213 5.08 -20.68 -27.71
N ALA A 214 4.67 -19.48 -28.08
CA ALA A 214 3.45 -19.25 -28.85
C ALA A 214 3.56 -19.65 -30.33
N GLY A 215 4.75 -20.10 -30.79
CA GLY A 215 5.00 -20.47 -32.19
C GLY A 215 5.14 -19.28 -33.14
N ALA A 216 5.24 -18.06 -32.63
CA ALA A 216 5.38 -16.85 -33.45
C ALA A 216 6.81 -16.59 -33.91
N TYR A 217 7.82 -17.05 -33.16
CA TYR A 217 9.24 -16.95 -33.52
C TYR A 217 9.86 -18.34 -33.70
N GLU A 218 10.42 -18.61 -34.88
CA GLU A 218 11.17 -19.83 -35.16
C GLU A 218 12.63 -19.67 -34.76
N GLY A 219 13.18 -18.45 -34.91
CA GLY A 219 14.60 -18.16 -34.68
C GLY A 219 14.88 -16.86 -33.93
N ILE A 220 16.17 -16.55 -33.77
CA ILE A 220 16.60 -15.25 -33.21
C ILE A 220 16.50 -14.13 -34.26
N GLU A 221 16.43 -14.48 -35.54
CA GLU A 221 16.27 -13.53 -36.64
C GLU A 221 14.90 -12.84 -36.57
N ASP A 222 13.83 -13.60 -36.30
CA ASP A 222 12.48 -13.06 -36.06
C ASP A 222 12.44 -12.14 -34.85
N PHE A 223 13.27 -12.42 -33.84
CA PHE A 223 13.42 -11.54 -32.71
C PHE A 223 14.04 -10.21 -33.12
N PHE A 224 15.15 -10.21 -33.86
CA PHE A 224 15.81 -8.98 -34.29
C PHE A 224 14.96 -8.17 -35.28
N SER A 225 14.22 -8.82 -36.18
CA SER A 225 13.32 -8.14 -37.11
C SER A 225 12.17 -7.43 -36.38
N ASN A 226 11.61 -8.07 -35.34
CA ASN A 226 10.53 -7.50 -34.53
C ASN A 226 11.04 -6.70 -33.33
N PHE A 227 12.35 -6.66 -33.06
CA PHE A 227 12.94 -5.97 -31.92
C PHE A 227 12.67 -4.47 -31.97
N LEU A 228 12.71 -3.89 -33.18
CA LEU A 228 12.40 -2.48 -33.37
C LEU A 228 10.96 -2.13 -32.96
N SER A 229 10.01 -3.02 -33.25
CA SER A 229 8.59 -2.84 -32.93
C SER A 229 8.28 -3.13 -31.46
N ASN A 230 8.75 -4.28 -30.97
CA ASN A 230 8.29 -4.84 -29.69
C ASN A 230 9.33 -4.71 -28.57
N GLY A 231 10.63 -4.72 -28.89
CA GLY A 231 11.73 -4.68 -27.92
C GLY A 231 12.18 -3.28 -27.53
N LEU A 232 12.18 -2.34 -28.47
CA LEU A 232 12.64 -0.95 -28.22
C LEU A 232 11.81 -0.24 -27.16
N GLY A 233 10.49 -0.46 -27.12
CA GLY A 233 9.63 0.16 -26.09
C GLY A 233 10.06 -0.20 -24.67
N ASN A 234 10.37 -1.48 -24.44
CA ASN A 234 10.84 -1.96 -23.14
C ASN A 234 12.22 -1.41 -22.79
N LEU A 235 13.13 -1.33 -23.77
CA LEU A 235 14.45 -0.74 -23.57
C LEU A 235 14.37 0.76 -23.23
N LEU A 236 13.60 1.52 -23.99
CA LEU A 236 13.38 2.96 -23.75
C LEU A 236 12.73 3.19 -22.39
N SER A 237 11.73 2.38 -22.03
CA SER A 237 11.10 2.41 -20.70
C SER A 237 12.12 2.15 -19.59
N ALA A 238 12.98 1.14 -19.74
CA ALA A 238 14.03 0.84 -18.77
C ALA A 238 15.00 2.02 -18.58
N VAL A 239 15.48 2.63 -19.69
CA VAL A 239 16.38 3.79 -19.63
C VAL A 239 15.70 4.99 -18.96
N PHE A 240 14.45 5.28 -19.33
CA PHE A 240 13.68 6.36 -18.73
C PHE A 240 13.50 6.16 -17.22
N LEU A 241 13.14 4.95 -16.79
CA LEU A 241 12.98 4.61 -15.37
C LEU A 241 14.29 4.74 -14.58
N LEU A 242 15.43 4.39 -15.17
CA LEU A 242 16.75 4.61 -14.55
C LEU A 242 17.07 6.11 -14.40
N ILE A 243 16.75 6.93 -15.40
CA ILE A 243 16.90 8.40 -15.30
C ILE A 243 16.01 8.93 -14.18
N CYS A 244 14.74 8.52 -14.12
CA CYS A 244 13.83 8.89 -13.03
C CYS A 244 14.36 8.44 -11.67
N ALA A 245 14.92 7.23 -11.57
CA ALA A 245 15.53 6.72 -10.34
C ALA A 245 16.69 7.61 -9.88
N TYR A 246 17.59 7.98 -10.80
CA TYR A 246 18.72 8.85 -10.51
C TYR A 246 18.28 10.24 -10.03
N TRP A 247 17.29 10.84 -10.71
CA TRP A 247 16.71 12.12 -10.31
C TRP A 247 16.05 12.07 -8.93
N TRP A 248 15.31 10.99 -8.65
CA TRP A 248 14.68 10.77 -7.36
C TRP A 248 15.71 10.70 -6.22
N ASP A 249 16.78 9.92 -6.41
CA ASP A 249 17.86 9.82 -5.42
C ASP A 249 18.58 11.15 -5.21
N ARG A 250 18.84 11.90 -6.29
CA ARG A 250 19.46 13.22 -6.20
C ARG A 250 18.58 14.21 -5.43
N LYS A 251 17.26 14.23 -5.71
CA LYS A 251 16.31 15.10 -5.00
C LYS A 251 16.25 14.75 -3.52
N ARG A 252 16.21 13.45 -3.18
CA ARG A 252 16.18 12.99 -1.79
C ARG A 252 17.44 13.38 -1.02
N LYS A 253 18.62 13.25 -1.64
CA LYS A 253 19.91 13.68 -1.06
C LYS A 253 20.02 15.20 -0.88
N ASN A 254 19.47 15.98 -1.81
CA ASN A 254 19.48 17.44 -1.72
C ASN A 254 18.44 17.98 -0.73
N GLY A 255 17.27 17.36 -0.62
CA GLY A 255 16.23 17.77 0.35
C GLY A 255 16.66 17.59 1.80
N GLY A 256 17.39 16.50 2.12
CA GLY A 256 17.93 16.27 3.46
C GLY A 256 19.05 17.21 3.88
N LYS A 257 19.66 17.98 2.95
CA LYS A 257 20.65 19.02 3.29
C LYS A 257 20.04 20.37 3.63
N ASN A 258 18.78 20.63 3.23
CA ASN A 258 18.12 21.90 3.48
C ASN A 258 17.36 21.95 4.82
N GLU A 259 17.19 20.82 5.52
CA GLU A 259 16.60 20.75 6.86
C GLU A 259 17.65 20.77 7.99
N SER A 260 18.95 20.80 7.65
CA SER A 260 20.07 20.77 8.59
C SER A 260 20.87 22.09 8.66
N LEU A 261 20.30 23.19 8.14
CA LEU A 261 20.81 24.57 8.25
C LEU A 261 19.73 25.44 8.89
#